data_AF-A0A7V0YKX0-F1
#
_entry.id   AF-A0A7V0YKX0-F1
#
_cell.length_a   1.000
_cell.length_b   1.000
_cell.length_c   1.000
_cell.angle_alpha   90.00
_cell.angle_beta   90.00
_cell.angle_gamma   90.00
#
_symmetry.space_group_name_H-M   'P 1'
#
loop_
_entity.id
_entity.type
_entity.pdbx_description
1 polymer ?
#
loop_
_entity_poly.entity_id
_entity_poly.type
_entity_poly.pdbx_seq_one_letter_code
_entity_poly.pdbx_strand_id
1 'polypeptide(L)' 'MILCLIEKVEYTNTTKSNGRKCPKCGSKMVLRRGRYGKFYGCSKFPFCRETIKY' A
#
# COMPACT_ATOMS: atom_id res chain seq x y z
N MET A 1 24.20 5.98 28.53
CA MET A 1 23.98 4.57 28.13
C MET A 1 22.54 4.21 28.47
N ILE A 2 21.88 3.38 27.66
CA ILE A 2 20.42 3.20 27.49
C ILE A 2 19.92 4.17 26.41
N LEU A 3 20.13 3.97 25.10
CA LEU A 3 19.68 2.81 24.30
C LEU A 3 18.35 2.23 24.80
N CYS A 4 17.32 3.08 24.88
CA CYS A 4 15.93 2.62 24.97
C CYS A 4 15.24 2.97 23.65
N LEU A 5 14.97 1.95 22.85
CA LEU A 5 13.96 1.95 21.78
C LEU A 5 14.34 2.66 20.47
N ILE A 6 15.47 2.22 19.94
CA ILE A 6 15.55 1.87 18.51
C ILE A 6 14.36 0.98 18.10
N GLU A 7 13.81 1.25 16.90
CA GLU A 7 13.14 0.28 15.99
C GLU A 7 11.63 -0.07 16.07
N LYS A 8 10.70 0.88 16.27
CA LYS A 8 9.34 0.75 15.65
C LYS A 8 8.74 2.03 15.09
N VAL A 9 9.57 3.00 14.70
CA VAL A 9 9.21 3.82 13.54
C VAL A 9 9.56 3.02 12.28
N GLU A 10 8.96 1.82 12.15
CA GLU A 10 8.45 1.40 10.85
C GLU A 10 7.17 2.22 10.56
N TYR A 11 7.26 3.55 10.65
CA TYR A 11 6.57 4.38 9.67
C TYR A 11 7.39 4.30 8.40
N THR A 12 7.50 3.08 7.89
CA THR A 12 7.96 2.90 6.56
C THR A 12 6.89 3.54 5.69
N ASN A 13 7.28 4.60 4.97
CA ASN A 13 6.69 4.94 3.68
C ASN A 13 6.90 3.78 2.66
N THR A 14 6.87 2.52 3.12
CA THR A 14 7.02 1.32 2.34
C THR A 14 5.61 0.81 2.15
N THR A 15 5.07 1.19 1.00
CA THR A 15 3.97 0.52 0.33
C THR A 15 4.04 -0.98 0.62
N LYS A 16 3.19 -1.46 1.54
CA LYS A 16 2.93 -2.88 1.76
C LYS A 16 2.13 -3.39 0.55
N SER A 17 2.75 -3.32 -0.62
CA SER A 17 2.31 -3.98 -1.83
C SER A 17 2.77 -5.41 -1.67
N ASN A 18 1.85 -6.36 -1.57
CA ASN A 18 2.15 -7.80 -1.57
C ASN A 18 2.73 -8.27 -2.93
N GLY A 19 3.59 -7.46 -3.57
CA GLY A 19 4.06 -7.64 -4.95
C GLY A 19 2.96 -7.55 -6.00
N ARG A 20 1.69 -7.34 -5.61
CA ARG A 20 0.53 -7.38 -6.51
C ARG A 20 0.59 -6.21 -7.49
N LYS A 21 0.76 -6.55 -8.77
CA LYS A 21 0.64 -5.64 -9.90
C LYS A 21 -0.83 -5.56 -10.31
N CYS A 22 -1.26 -4.38 -10.73
CA CYS A 22 -2.59 -4.20 -11.30
C CYS A 22 -2.71 -5.02 -12.60
N PRO A 23 -3.75 -5.86 -12.78
CA PRO A 23 -3.92 -6.67 -13.99
C PRO A 23 -4.17 -5.83 -15.24
N LYS A 24 -4.69 -4.60 -15.10
CA LYS A 24 -4.97 -3.72 -16.24
C LYS A 24 -3.78 -2.91 -16.73
N CYS A 25 -2.87 -2.51 -15.83
CA CYS A 25 -1.78 -1.59 -16.19
C CYS A 25 -0.39 -2.03 -15.73
N GLY A 26 -0.27 -3.17 -15.06
CA GLY A 26 1.00 -3.70 -14.53
C GLY A 26 1.63 -2.85 -13.42
N SER A 27 1.00 -1.74 -13.04
CA SER A 27 1.53 -0.80 -12.04
C SER A 27 1.37 -1.35 -10.64
N LYS A 28 2.20 -0.86 -9.70
CA LYS A 28 2.15 -1.30 -8.30
C LYS A 28 0.80 -0.93 -7.69
N MET A 29 0.22 -1.84 -6.92
CA MET A 29 -0.97 -1.53 -6.14
C MET A 29 -0.59 -1.08 -4.74
N VAL A 30 -1.28 -0.05 -4.27
CA VAL A 30 -1.07 0.57 -2.96
C VAL A 30 -2.21 0.16 -2.04
N LEU A 31 -1.86 -0.27 -0.84
CA LEU A 31 -2.85 -0.55 0.19
C LEU A 31 -3.46 0.76 0.71
N ARG A 32 -4.76 0.94 0.50
CA ARG A 32 -5.53 2.07 1.01
C ARG A 32 -6.56 1.58 2.02
N ARG A 33 -6.99 2.48 2.92
CA ARG A 33 -8.04 2.22 3.90
C ARG A 33 -9.23 3.10 3.54
N GLY A 34 -10.38 2.49 3.30
CA GLY A 34 -11.64 3.17 3.04
C GLY A 34 -12.66 2.87 4.12
N ARG A 35 -13.87 3.44 3.98
CA ARG A 35 -14.99 3.24 4.90
C ARG A 35 -15.35 1.78 5.13
N TYR A 36 -15.22 0.94 4.10
CA TYR A 36 -15.58 -0.48 4.13
C TYR A 36 -14.40 -1.41 4.47
N GLY A 37 -13.25 -0.85 4.83
CA GLY A 37 -12.05 -1.60 5.15
C GLY A 37 -10.88 -1.34 4.22
N LYS A 38 -9.90 -2.24 4.25
CA LYS A 38 -8.67 -2.14 3.47
C LYS A 38 -8.93 -2.59 2.02
N PHE A 39 -8.31 -1.93 1.07
CA PHE A 39 -8.37 -2.31 -0.35
C PHE A 39 -7.06 -1.95 -1.07
N TYR A 40 -6.75 -2.67 -2.14
CA TYR A 40 -5.65 -2.32 -3.03
C TYR A 40 -6.15 -1.37 -4.11
N GLY A 41 -5.66 -0.13 -4.09
CA GLY A 41 -5.88 0.83 -5.17
C GLY A 41 -4.69 0.89 -6.10
N CYS A 42 -4.93 1.02 -7.41
CA CYS A 42 -3.84 1.26 -8.36
C CYS A 42 -3.09 2.58 -8.03
N SER A 43 -1.76 2.58 -8.11
CA SER A 43 -0.94 3.78 -7.91
C SER A 43 -1.18 4.85 -8.99
N LYS A 44 -1.73 4.47 -10.15
CA LYS A 44 -1.84 5.29 -11.35
C LYS A 44 -3.22 5.95 -11.53
N PHE A 45 -3.98 6.09 -10.46
CA PHE A 45 -5.22 6.88 -10.47
C PHE A 45 -4.90 8.35 -10.84
N PRO A 46 -5.64 9.05 -11.73
CA PRO A 46 -6.95 8.73 -12.32
C PRO A 46 -6.93 7.84 -13.58
N PHE A 47 -5.76 7.59 -14.16
CA PHE A 47 -5.59 6.82 -15.40
C PHE A 47 -5.96 5.35 -15.26
N CYS A 48 -5.80 4.79 -14.05
CA CYS A 48 -6.26 3.44 -13.74
C CYS A 48 -7.06 3.46 -12.42
N ARG A 49 -8.35 3.16 -12.51
CA ARG A 49 -9.29 3.13 -11.36
C ARG A 49 -9.50 1.73 -10.79
N GLU A 50 -8.65 0.78 -11.18
CA GLU A 50 -8.78 -0.60 -10.74
C GLU A 50 -8.52 -0.72 -9.24
N THR A 51 -9.45 -1.35 -8.53
CA THR A 51 -9.37 -1.63 -7.10
C THR A 51 -9.61 -3.11 -6.84
N ILE A 52 -8.73 -3.74 -6.06
CA ILE A 52 -8.86 -5.15 -5.67
C ILE A 52 -9.14 -5.20 -4.18
N LYS A 53 -9.95 -6.18 -3.75
CA LYS A 53 -10.18 -6.45 -2.32
C LYS A 53 -8.86 -6.82 -1.64
N TYR A 54 -8.69 -6.39 -0.38
CA TYR A 54 -7.48 -6.69 0.39
C TYR A 54 -7.25 -8.20 0.50
#